data_AF-A0A6F9AJJ2-F1
#
_entry.id   AF-A0A6F9AJJ2-F1
#
_cell.length_a   1.000
_cell.length_b   1.000
_cell.length_c   1.000
_cell.angle_alpha   90.00
_cell.angle_beta   90.00
_cell.angle_gamma   90.00
#
_symmetry.space_group_name_H-M   'P 1'
#
loop_
_entity.id
_entity.type
_entity.pdbx_description
1 polymer ?
#
loop_
_entity_poly.entity_id
_entity_poly.type
_entity_poly.pdbx_seq_one_letter_code
_entity_poly.pdbx_strand_id
1 'polypeptide(L)'
;MASKAVAVLLLVYLSGFTFGIKLEGNGYTDILVAINPEVPEDPVLITQIEEMIKEASRHLLSATEKNFYFKEVTILVPPNWNKRNYSRAKTEVYDKANIIIDEPNKSHGDQPYTLQYGECGSEGRYIHLTPDFMLDDDVAKNYGPRGKVFVHEWAHLRWGVFDEYNEEKPFYTSGSSIEATRCTINITGKSINKNDQNSCTTDPVTGLYTKDCVFYPDMHQTTSASIMYNQGLDAVKEFCTKKTHNTEAPNMQNRLCDNRGVEEVITSLSVDAGVAVVPTPPSILPTFTVVQRRQRVVCLVLDVSGSMRGQRIQTLRQAASLFLRQIIEDQSLVGIAIFDSTGRPLKSLTLINSNSKREELVDSLPKTDSGGGTQICEGLKEGLKVVNFSEQRKV
;
A
#
# COMPACT_ATOMS: atom_id res chain seq x y z
N MET A 1 26.74 5.71 -51.13
CA MET A 1 26.03 4.61 -50.46
C MET A 1 26.28 4.74 -48.96
N ALA A 2 25.37 5.39 -48.25
CA ALA A 2 25.51 5.63 -46.81
C ALA A 2 24.86 4.46 -46.05
N SER A 3 25.67 3.71 -45.32
CA SER A 3 25.22 2.64 -44.43
C SER A 3 24.51 3.26 -43.22
N LYS A 4 23.21 3.00 -43.08
CA LYS A 4 22.43 3.39 -41.91
C LYS A 4 22.73 2.40 -40.78
N ALA A 5 23.46 2.86 -39.77
CA ALA A 5 23.59 2.12 -38.51
C ALA A 5 22.23 2.14 -37.80
N VAL A 6 21.63 0.95 -37.66
CA VAL A 6 20.42 0.73 -36.85
C VAL A 6 20.87 0.58 -35.39
N ALA A 7 20.56 1.57 -34.56
CA ALA A 7 20.70 1.44 -33.12
C ALA A 7 19.57 0.55 -32.59
N VAL A 8 19.88 -0.71 -32.30
CA VAL A 8 18.97 -1.62 -31.61
C VAL A 8 19.00 -1.25 -30.12
N LEU A 9 17.97 -0.52 -29.68
CA LEU A 9 17.73 -0.25 -28.26
C LEU A 9 17.16 -1.54 -27.63
N LEU A 10 18.03 -2.35 -27.02
CA LEU A 10 17.60 -3.48 -26.19
C LEU A 10 17.02 -2.92 -24.89
N LEU A 11 15.70 -2.71 -24.87
CA LEU A 11 14.92 -2.56 -23.66
C LEU A 11 14.95 -3.89 -22.91
N VAL A 12 15.95 -4.05 -22.03
CA VAL A 12 15.88 -5.05 -20.98
C VAL A 12 14.76 -4.59 -20.05
N TYR A 13 13.56 -5.11 -20.27
CA TYR A 13 12.54 -5.17 -19.22
C TYR A 13 13.14 -6.01 -18.09
N LEU A 14 13.83 -5.34 -17.16
CA LEU A 14 13.92 -5.84 -15.81
C LEU A 14 12.46 -5.93 -15.35
N SER A 15 11.88 -7.13 -15.45
CA SER A 15 10.73 -7.52 -14.66
C SER A 15 11.17 -7.51 -13.20
N GLY A 16 11.37 -6.30 -12.66
CA GLY A 16 11.37 -6.10 -11.24
C GLY A 16 10.06 -6.68 -10.77
N PHE A 17 10.12 -7.64 -9.83
CA PHE A 17 8.95 -8.18 -9.19
C PHE A 17 8.07 -6.99 -8.78
N THR A 18 6.95 -6.83 -9.47
CA THR A 18 5.92 -5.88 -9.07
C THR A 18 5.32 -6.49 -7.82
N PHE A 19 5.64 -5.92 -6.66
CA PHE A 19 4.88 -6.20 -5.45
C PHE A 19 3.46 -5.73 -5.75
N GLY A 20 2.51 -6.65 -5.67
CA GLY A 20 1.14 -6.43 -6.09
C GLY A 20 0.29 -7.60 -5.63
N ILE A 21 -0.91 -7.29 -5.17
CA ILE A 21 -1.82 -8.26 -4.55
C ILE A 21 -2.11 -9.37 -5.56
N LYS A 22 -1.89 -10.61 -5.13
CA LYS A 22 -2.25 -11.81 -5.90
C LYS A 22 -3.33 -12.57 -5.17
N LEU A 23 -4.12 -13.30 -5.93
CA LEU A 23 -5.12 -14.23 -5.42
C LEU A 23 -4.67 -15.64 -5.76
N GLU A 24 -4.26 -16.40 -4.73
CA GLU A 24 -3.83 -17.80 -4.88
C GLU A 24 -4.91 -18.73 -4.34
N GLY A 25 -5.68 -19.33 -5.25
CA GLY A 25 -6.93 -19.99 -4.89
C GLY A 25 -7.93 -18.95 -4.38
N ASN A 26 -8.22 -18.99 -3.09
CA ASN A 26 -9.15 -18.06 -2.42
C ASN A 26 -8.44 -17.06 -1.48
N GLY A 27 -7.10 -17.16 -1.37
CA GLY A 27 -6.33 -16.39 -0.39
C GLY A 27 -5.48 -15.31 -1.04
N TYR A 28 -5.62 -14.07 -0.56
CA TYR A 28 -4.77 -12.97 -1.01
C TYR A 28 -3.35 -13.07 -0.44
N THR A 29 -2.36 -12.96 -1.32
CA THR A 29 -0.93 -12.98 -1.03
C THR A 29 -0.25 -11.73 -1.60
N ASP A 30 1.05 -11.56 -1.31
CA ASP A 30 1.84 -10.40 -1.73
C ASP A 30 1.23 -9.06 -1.27
N ILE A 31 0.61 -9.05 -0.08
CA ILE A 31 0.10 -7.84 0.56
C ILE A 31 1.23 -7.18 1.36
N LEU A 32 1.51 -5.91 1.08
CA LEU A 32 2.49 -5.12 1.81
C LEU A 32 1.81 -4.04 2.64
N VAL A 33 1.99 -4.13 3.96
CA VAL A 33 1.74 -3.04 4.92
C VAL A 33 3.06 -2.35 5.20
N ALA A 34 3.15 -1.03 5.03
CA ALA A 34 4.35 -0.28 5.36
C ALA A 34 4.07 0.85 6.36
N ILE A 35 4.91 0.97 7.38
CA ILE A 35 4.84 2.04 8.37
C ILE A 35 5.79 3.15 7.94
N ASN A 36 5.33 4.40 7.96
CA ASN A 36 6.15 5.55 7.59
C ASN A 36 7.26 5.75 8.65
N PRO A 37 8.52 6.03 8.27
CA PRO A 37 9.59 6.40 9.21
C PRO A 37 9.30 7.55 10.17
N GLU A 38 8.35 8.44 9.85
CA GLU A 38 7.92 9.54 10.72
C GLU A 38 7.01 9.05 11.87
N VAL A 39 6.40 7.86 11.74
CA VAL A 39 5.61 7.23 12.81
C VAL A 39 6.54 6.78 13.95
N PRO A 40 6.31 7.24 15.20
CA PRO A 40 7.07 6.80 16.36
C PRO A 40 7.01 5.28 16.58
N GLU A 41 8.11 4.68 17.07
CA GLU A 41 8.13 3.26 17.38
C GLU A 41 7.18 2.92 18.53
N ASP A 42 6.16 2.11 18.22
CA ASP A 42 5.30 1.47 19.21
C ASP A 42 5.30 -0.05 18.99
N PRO A 43 5.73 -0.85 19.99
CA PRO A 43 5.73 -2.31 19.88
C PRO A 43 4.33 -2.93 19.71
N VAL A 44 3.26 -2.24 20.14
CA VAL A 44 1.88 -2.70 20.06
C VAL A 44 1.31 -2.52 18.65
N LEU A 45 1.82 -1.56 17.87
CA LEU A 45 1.31 -1.25 16.54
C LEU A 45 1.36 -2.46 15.60
N ILE A 46 2.47 -3.20 15.57
CA ILE A 46 2.61 -4.41 14.74
C ILE A 46 1.54 -5.44 15.12
N THR A 47 1.34 -5.67 16.42
CA THR A 47 0.32 -6.60 16.93
C THR A 47 -1.09 -6.15 16.52
N GLN A 48 -1.40 -4.85 16.59
CA GLN A 48 -2.71 -4.33 16.18
C GLN A 48 -2.96 -4.48 14.68
N ILE A 49 -1.94 -4.31 13.84
CA ILE A 49 -2.03 -4.60 12.39
C ILE A 49 -2.40 -6.07 12.17
N GLU A 50 -1.69 -6.98 12.85
CA GLU A 50 -1.95 -8.42 12.73
C GLU A 50 -3.38 -8.78 13.19
N GLU A 51 -3.83 -8.25 14.32
CA GLU A 51 -5.17 -8.52 14.86
C GLU A 51 -6.28 -7.95 13.98
N MET A 52 -6.13 -6.71 13.49
CA MET A 52 -7.06 -6.11 12.54
C MET A 52 -7.19 -6.96 11.26
N ILE A 53 -6.07 -7.40 10.68
CA ILE A 53 -6.09 -8.21 9.45
C ILE A 53 -6.66 -9.61 9.71
N LYS A 54 -6.38 -10.23 10.87
CA LYS A 54 -7.02 -11.49 11.27
C LYS A 54 -8.52 -11.35 11.39
N GLU A 55 -9.00 -10.25 12.00
CA GLU A 55 -10.42 -9.94 12.12
C GLU A 55 -11.05 -9.69 10.75
N ALA A 56 -10.41 -8.85 9.93
CA ALA A 56 -10.84 -8.53 8.58
C ALA A 56 -10.93 -9.78 7.69
N SER A 57 -9.98 -10.72 7.82
CA SER A 57 -10.00 -11.98 7.08
C SER A 57 -11.27 -12.80 7.37
N ARG A 58 -11.74 -12.81 8.63
CA ARG A 58 -12.99 -13.49 9.01
C ARG A 58 -14.21 -12.78 8.42
N HIS A 59 -14.25 -11.46 8.50
CA HIS A 59 -15.34 -10.65 7.95
C HIS A 59 -15.41 -10.77 6.42
N LEU A 60 -14.27 -10.69 5.74
CA LEU A 60 -14.16 -10.85 4.29
C LEU A 60 -14.67 -12.23 3.84
N LEU A 61 -14.25 -13.28 4.54
CA LEU A 61 -14.71 -14.64 4.24
C LEU A 61 -16.22 -14.78 4.44
N SER A 62 -16.78 -14.17 5.49
CA SER A 62 -18.22 -14.15 5.71
C SER A 62 -18.97 -13.37 4.62
N ALA A 63 -18.48 -12.18 4.27
CA ALA A 63 -19.12 -11.26 3.34
C ALA A 63 -19.10 -11.73 1.89
N THR A 64 -18.19 -12.64 1.57
CA THR A 64 -17.96 -13.16 0.21
C THR A 64 -18.38 -14.63 0.09
N GLU A 65 -19.28 -15.12 0.95
CA GLU A 65 -19.77 -16.51 0.94
C GLU A 65 -18.65 -17.57 0.97
N LYS A 66 -17.56 -17.28 1.68
CA LYS A 66 -16.34 -18.09 1.82
C LYS A 66 -15.39 -18.09 0.62
N ASN A 67 -15.50 -17.10 -0.25
CA ASN A 67 -14.67 -17.01 -1.45
C ASN A 67 -13.30 -16.39 -1.20
N PHE A 68 -13.20 -15.37 -0.33
CA PHE A 68 -11.96 -14.60 -0.18
C PHE A 68 -11.51 -14.46 1.27
N TYR A 69 -10.20 -14.53 1.49
CA TYR A 69 -9.57 -14.30 2.79
C TYR A 69 -8.14 -13.77 2.62
N PHE A 70 -7.53 -13.25 3.69
CA PHE A 70 -6.12 -12.85 3.68
C PHE A 70 -5.23 -14.04 4.04
N LYS A 71 -4.29 -14.40 3.16
CA LYS A 71 -3.42 -15.57 3.33
C LYS A 71 -2.03 -15.19 3.81
N GLU A 72 -1.38 -14.23 3.15
CA GLU A 72 0.00 -13.83 3.48
C GLU A 72 0.15 -12.31 3.45
N VAL A 73 0.71 -11.77 4.53
CA VAL A 73 0.95 -10.32 4.68
C VAL A 73 2.38 -10.07 5.11
N THR A 74 3.03 -9.12 4.45
CA THR A 74 4.35 -8.62 4.84
C THR A 74 4.20 -7.23 5.47
N ILE A 75 4.78 -7.06 6.66
CA ILE A 75 4.80 -5.77 7.37
C ILE A 75 6.22 -5.20 7.28
N LEU A 76 6.38 -4.09 6.56
CA LEU A 76 7.61 -3.34 6.46
C LEU A 76 7.69 -2.31 7.59
N VAL A 77 8.57 -2.56 8.55
CA VAL A 77 8.84 -1.62 9.65
C VAL A 77 9.94 -0.62 9.27
N PRO A 78 9.92 0.60 9.83
CA PRO A 78 10.86 1.64 9.46
C PRO A 78 12.32 1.29 9.78
N PRO A 79 13.28 1.80 8.99
CA PRO A 79 14.71 1.56 9.24
C PRO A 79 15.27 2.29 10.47
N ASN A 80 14.59 3.34 10.94
CA ASN A 80 14.94 4.12 12.13
C ASN A 80 14.39 3.51 13.43
N TRP A 81 13.46 2.55 13.36
CA TRP A 81 13.04 1.78 14.52
C TRP A 81 14.15 0.82 14.99
N ASN A 82 14.11 0.45 16.27
CA ASN A 82 15.08 -0.47 16.85
C ASN A 82 15.09 -1.81 16.12
N LYS A 83 16.29 -2.31 15.84
CA LYS A 83 16.46 -3.62 15.20
C LYS A 83 16.03 -4.71 16.17
N ARG A 84 15.06 -5.52 15.76
CA ARG A 84 14.66 -6.75 16.46
C ARG A 84 14.92 -7.97 15.57
N ASN A 85 14.34 -9.12 15.90
CA ASN A 85 14.41 -10.35 15.09
C ASN A 85 13.58 -10.27 13.79
N TYR A 86 13.53 -9.09 13.17
CA TYR A 86 12.87 -8.87 11.88
C TYR A 86 13.71 -9.43 10.74
N SER A 87 13.00 -10.00 9.76
CA SER A 87 13.60 -10.46 8.51
C SER A 87 14.16 -9.28 7.73
N ARG A 88 15.15 -9.54 6.88
CA ARG A 88 15.71 -8.49 6.01
C ARG A 88 14.76 -8.25 4.84
N ALA A 89 14.29 -7.02 4.68
CA ALA A 89 13.55 -6.61 3.48
C ALA A 89 14.45 -6.78 2.23
N LYS A 90 13.87 -7.32 1.16
CA LYS A 90 14.55 -7.57 -0.13
C LYS A 90 14.05 -6.58 -1.17
N THR A 91 12.74 -6.61 -1.41
CA THR A 91 12.06 -5.86 -2.48
C THR A 91 10.99 -4.92 -1.95
N GLU A 92 10.66 -5.04 -0.68
CA GLU A 92 9.62 -4.28 0.01
C GLU A 92 10.10 -2.84 0.24
N VAL A 93 9.33 -1.88 -0.26
CA VAL A 93 9.59 -0.45 -0.13
C VAL A 93 8.26 0.27 0.12
N TYR A 94 8.31 1.37 0.87
CA TYR A 94 7.13 2.12 1.30
C TYR A 94 6.24 2.54 0.11
N ASP A 95 6.82 3.11 -0.95
CA ASP A 95 6.09 3.58 -2.15
C ASP A 95 5.35 2.48 -2.93
N LYS A 96 5.61 1.20 -2.63
CA LYS A 96 4.93 0.05 -3.25
C LYS A 96 3.93 -0.62 -2.31
N ALA A 97 3.71 -0.08 -1.12
CA ALA A 97 2.82 -0.67 -0.14
C ALA A 97 1.36 -0.56 -0.60
N ASN A 98 0.58 -1.60 -0.31
CA ASN A 98 -0.86 -1.63 -0.55
C ASN A 98 -1.61 -0.96 0.60
N ILE A 99 -1.04 -1.03 1.81
CA ILE A 99 -1.54 -0.38 3.01
C ILE A 99 -0.39 0.40 3.62
N ILE A 100 -0.63 1.67 3.93
CA ILE A 100 0.32 2.52 4.63
C ILE A 100 -0.22 2.92 5.99
N ILE A 101 0.67 2.97 6.97
CA ILE A 101 0.43 3.60 8.26
C ILE A 101 1.29 4.86 8.29
N ASP A 102 0.62 6.00 8.33
CA ASP A 102 1.25 7.30 8.20
C ASP A 102 0.63 8.32 9.16
N GLU A 103 1.20 9.52 9.21
CA GLU A 103 0.64 10.65 9.94
C GLU A 103 -0.81 10.96 9.49
N PRO A 104 -1.62 11.57 10.36
CA PRO A 104 -2.99 11.95 10.02
C PRO A 104 -3.06 12.82 8.76
N ASN A 105 -4.04 12.54 7.91
CA ASN A 105 -4.23 13.31 6.69
C ASN A 105 -4.69 14.74 7.04
N LYS A 106 -4.13 15.75 6.38
CA LYS A 106 -4.44 17.17 6.67
C LYS A 106 -5.92 17.53 6.53
N SER A 107 -6.65 16.84 5.66
CA SER A 107 -8.08 17.08 5.39
C SER A 107 -8.98 16.10 6.13
N HIS A 108 -8.52 14.87 6.36
CA HIS A 108 -9.36 13.76 6.86
C HIS A 108 -8.96 13.26 8.25
N GLY A 109 -7.91 13.81 8.86
CA GLY A 109 -7.41 13.40 10.18
C GLY A 109 -7.08 11.90 10.20
N ASP A 110 -7.63 11.22 11.22
CA ASP A 110 -7.45 9.79 11.48
C ASP A 110 -8.44 8.88 10.76
N GLN A 111 -9.26 9.44 9.86
CA GLN A 111 -10.20 8.63 9.08
C GLN A 111 -9.44 7.67 8.16
N PRO A 112 -9.69 6.35 8.27
CA PRO A 112 -9.23 5.38 7.28
C PRO A 112 -9.80 5.70 5.90
N TYR A 113 -8.97 5.62 4.86
CA TYR A 113 -9.44 5.82 3.49
C TYR A 113 -8.57 5.07 2.49
N THR A 114 -9.14 4.85 1.31
CA THR A 114 -8.45 4.31 0.15
C THR A 114 -8.26 5.39 -0.89
N LEU A 115 -7.02 5.55 -1.35
CA LEU A 115 -6.75 6.44 -2.48
C LEU A 115 -7.16 5.77 -3.79
N GLN A 116 -8.34 6.10 -4.29
CA GLN A 116 -8.92 5.54 -5.50
C GLN A 116 -9.30 6.66 -6.49
N TYR A 117 -8.74 6.61 -7.70
CA TYR A 117 -9.06 7.53 -8.81
C TYR A 117 -9.62 6.81 -10.04
N GLY A 118 -9.68 5.47 -9.99
CA GLY A 118 -10.11 4.63 -11.10
C GLY A 118 -11.63 4.62 -11.31
N GLU A 119 -12.03 4.03 -12.42
CA GLU A 119 -13.44 3.74 -12.71
C GLU A 119 -13.92 2.53 -11.90
N CYS A 120 -15.22 2.26 -11.93
CA CYS A 120 -15.78 1.09 -11.28
C CYS A 120 -15.08 -0.21 -11.70
N GLY A 121 -14.72 -1.06 -10.73
CA GLY A 121 -13.99 -2.31 -10.98
C GLY A 121 -12.47 -2.16 -11.03
N SER A 122 -11.94 -0.93 -11.05
CA SER A 122 -10.50 -0.67 -11.13
C SER A 122 -9.84 -0.62 -9.76
N GLU A 123 -8.71 -1.31 -9.59
CA GLU A 123 -7.92 -1.27 -8.35
C GLU A 123 -7.53 0.17 -7.93
N GLY A 124 -7.62 0.44 -6.64
CA GLY A 124 -7.10 1.64 -5.98
C GLY A 124 -5.57 1.63 -5.86
N ARG A 125 -5.02 2.70 -5.29
CA ARG A 125 -3.57 2.86 -5.10
C ARG A 125 -3.08 2.25 -3.79
N TYR A 126 -3.65 2.68 -2.67
CA TYR A 126 -3.31 2.20 -1.33
C TYR A 126 -4.42 2.54 -0.33
N ILE A 127 -4.47 1.80 0.78
CA ILE A 127 -5.23 2.14 1.98
C ILE A 127 -4.32 2.96 2.91
N HIS A 128 -4.84 4.04 3.47
CA HIS A 128 -4.17 4.87 4.45
C HIS A 128 -4.81 4.70 5.82
N LEU A 129 -4.00 4.31 6.80
CA LEU A 129 -4.38 4.19 8.21
C LEU A 129 -3.45 5.06 9.05
N THR A 130 -3.86 5.41 10.26
CA THR A 130 -3.04 6.20 11.19
C THR A 130 -2.72 5.41 12.47
N PRO A 131 -1.65 5.77 13.20
CA PRO A 131 -1.36 5.19 14.50
C PRO A 131 -2.54 5.33 15.48
N ASP A 132 -3.22 6.48 15.52
CA ASP A 132 -4.33 6.72 16.43
C ASP A 132 -5.55 5.85 16.09
N PHE A 133 -5.87 5.67 14.79
CA PHE A 133 -6.88 4.68 14.40
C PHE A 133 -6.50 3.26 14.88
N MET A 134 -5.22 2.89 14.79
CA MET A 134 -4.74 1.55 15.16
C MET A 134 -4.63 1.32 16.68
N LEU A 135 -4.33 2.36 17.45
CA LEU A 135 -3.94 2.25 18.87
C LEU A 135 -4.97 2.85 19.84
N ASP A 136 -5.78 3.82 19.40
CA ASP A 136 -6.80 4.49 20.23
C ASP A 136 -8.19 3.94 19.90
N ASP A 137 -8.80 3.27 20.88
CA ASP A 137 -10.15 2.71 20.75
C ASP A 137 -11.24 3.78 20.72
N ASP A 138 -11.02 4.96 21.31
CA ASP A 138 -11.97 6.07 21.24
C ASP A 138 -11.98 6.70 19.84
N VAL A 139 -10.82 6.73 19.17
CA VAL A 139 -10.75 7.12 17.76
C VAL A 139 -11.43 6.06 16.87
N ALA A 140 -11.11 4.78 17.05
CA ALA A 140 -11.66 3.71 16.22
C ALA A 140 -13.19 3.56 16.35
N LYS A 141 -13.77 3.81 17.53
CA LYS A 141 -15.23 3.76 17.76
C LYS A 141 -16.04 4.65 16.83
N ASN A 142 -15.46 5.75 16.33
CA ASN A 142 -16.16 6.65 15.42
C ASN A 142 -16.38 6.03 14.03
N TYR A 143 -15.58 5.03 13.66
CA TYR A 143 -15.61 4.38 12.35
C TYR A 143 -16.16 2.95 12.39
N GLY A 144 -16.07 2.28 13.55
CA GLY A 144 -16.53 0.91 13.76
C GLY A 144 -15.40 -0.09 14.00
N PRO A 145 -15.71 -1.39 14.07
CA PRO A 145 -14.70 -2.43 14.29
C PRO A 145 -13.61 -2.39 13.22
N ARG A 146 -12.33 -2.35 13.64
CA ARG A 146 -11.18 -2.20 12.74
C ARG A 146 -11.17 -3.23 11.61
N GLY A 147 -11.52 -4.49 11.89
CA GLY A 147 -11.63 -5.51 10.86
C GLY A 147 -12.67 -5.21 9.78
N LYS A 148 -13.85 -4.67 10.14
CA LYS A 148 -14.88 -4.31 9.14
C LYS A 148 -14.50 -3.05 8.36
N VAL A 149 -13.93 -2.05 9.03
CA VAL A 149 -13.38 -0.85 8.38
C VAL A 149 -12.31 -1.25 7.37
N PHE A 150 -11.42 -2.18 7.74
CA PHE A 150 -10.43 -2.69 6.81
C PHE A 150 -11.04 -3.41 5.60
N VAL A 151 -12.11 -4.20 5.77
CA VAL A 151 -12.80 -4.85 4.64
C VAL A 151 -13.48 -3.83 3.73
N HIS A 152 -14.03 -2.76 4.31
CA HIS A 152 -14.60 -1.63 3.57
C HIS A 152 -13.54 -0.97 2.67
N GLU A 153 -12.40 -0.59 3.25
CA GLU A 153 -11.28 -0.02 2.49
C GLU A 153 -10.64 -1.01 1.52
N TRP A 154 -10.59 -2.29 1.88
CA TRP A 154 -10.13 -3.34 0.98
C TRP A 154 -11.00 -3.45 -0.27
N ALA A 155 -12.32 -3.29 -0.14
CA ALA A 155 -13.23 -3.34 -1.28
C ALA A 155 -12.97 -2.18 -2.25
N HIS A 156 -12.74 -0.96 -1.74
CA HIS A 156 -12.26 0.16 -2.55
C HIS A 156 -10.93 -0.16 -3.24
N LEU A 157 -9.95 -0.67 -2.49
CA LEU A 157 -8.61 -0.93 -3.00
C LEU A 157 -8.59 -2.01 -4.07
N ARG A 158 -9.21 -3.16 -3.81
CA ARG A 158 -9.05 -4.35 -4.66
C ARG A 158 -10.09 -4.42 -5.76
N TRP A 159 -11.31 -3.97 -5.50
CA TRP A 159 -12.43 -4.15 -6.44
C TRP A 159 -12.94 -2.86 -7.06
N GLY A 160 -12.41 -1.70 -6.65
CA GLY A 160 -12.79 -0.43 -7.25
C GLY A 160 -14.27 -0.11 -7.10
N VAL A 161 -14.87 -0.53 -5.99
CA VAL A 161 -16.27 -0.20 -5.64
C VAL A 161 -16.31 1.12 -4.86
N PHE A 162 -17.51 1.63 -4.62
CA PHE A 162 -17.72 2.91 -3.94
C PHE A 162 -18.74 2.76 -2.82
N ASP A 163 -18.85 3.81 -2.00
CA ASP A 163 -19.81 3.86 -0.91
C ASP A 163 -21.26 3.76 -1.39
N GLU A 164 -22.03 2.98 -0.64
CA GLU A 164 -23.46 2.80 -0.84
C GLU A 164 -24.31 3.73 0.08
N TYR A 165 -23.64 4.65 0.77
CA TYR A 165 -24.21 5.81 1.47
C TYR A 165 -23.84 7.13 0.75
N ASN A 166 -24.45 8.24 1.18
CA ASN A 166 -24.09 9.58 0.70
C ASN A 166 -24.44 10.64 1.75
N GLU A 167 -23.43 11.31 2.29
CA GLU A 167 -23.63 12.37 3.29
C GLU A 167 -24.18 13.68 2.71
N GLU A 168 -23.89 13.98 1.44
CA GLU A 168 -24.41 15.17 0.75
C GLU A 168 -25.87 15.01 0.32
N LYS A 169 -26.25 13.77 -0.01
CA LYS A 169 -27.61 13.38 -0.42
C LYS A 169 -28.11 12.23 0.45
N PRO A 170 -28.39 12.48 1.75
CA PRO A 170 -28.80 11.44 2.69
C PRO A 170 -30.24 10.96 2.44
N PHE A 171 -31.04 11.70 1.65
CA PHE A 171 -32.42 11.36 1.32
C PHE A 171 -32.73 11.61 -0.15
N TYR A 172 -33.69 10.87 -0.69
CA TYR A 172 -34.22 11.01 -2.04
C TYR A 172 -35.70 10.65 -2.11
N THR A 173 -36.37 11.02 -3.19
CA THR A 173 -37.78 10.69 -3.42
C THR A 173 -37.89 9.38 -4.19
N SER A 174 -38.64 8.43 -3.66
CA SER A 174 -39.04 7.19 -4.35
C SER A 174 -40.57 7.14 -4.41
N GLY A 175 -41.12 7.36 -5.60
CA GLY A 175 -42.57 7.52 -5.79
C GLY A 175 -43.11 8.70 -4.97
N SER A 176 -43.98 8.42 -4.00
CA SER A 176 -44.56 9.42 -3.09
C SER A 176 -43.89 9.51 -1.72
N SER A 177 -42.84 8.70 -1.49
CA SER A 177 -42.17 8.59 -0.19
C SER A 177 -40.77 9.20 -0.23
N ILE A 178 -40.31 9.71 0.92
CA ILE A 178 -38.92 10.12 1.11
C ILE A 178 -38.17 8.92 1.69
N GLU A 179 -37.14 8.47 1.00
CA GLU A 179 -36.28 7.35 1.38
C GLU A 179 -34.89 7.84 1.79
N ALA A 180 -34.25 7.13 2.71
CA ALA A 180 -32.85 7.36 3.05
C ALA A 180 -31.94 6.72 2.00
N THR A 181 -30.82 7.37 1.70
CA THR A 181 -29.77 6.82 0.82
C THR A 181 -29.04 5.72 1.56
N ARG A 182 -29.31 4.48 1.15
CA ARG A 182 -28.79 3.27 1.77
C ARG A 182 -28.78 2.13 0.77
N CYS A 183 -27.92 1.15 1.01
CA CYS A 183 -27.82 0.03 0.09
C CYS A 183 -29.10 -0.80 -0.01
N THR A 184 -29.83 -0.98 1.08
CA THR A 184 -31.10 -1.72 1.07
C THR A 184 -32.16 -0.99 1.88
N ILE A 185 -33.38 -0.92 1.33
CA ILE A 185 -34.53 -0.27 1.98
C ILE A 185 -34.98 -0.96 3.27
N ASN A 186 -34.51 -2.19 3.50
CA ASN A 186 -34.88 -3.01 4.65
C ASN A 186 -34.13 -2.64 5.94
N ILE A 187 -33.09 -1.80 5.87
CA ILE A 187 -32.43 -1.28 7.07
C ILE A 187 -33.41 -0.37 7.81
N THR A 188 -33.73 -0.64 9.06
CA THR A 188 -34.64 0.22 9.83
C THR A 188 -33.90 1.34 10.52
N GLY A 189 -34.59 2.43 10.84
CA GLY A 189 -33.98 3.57 11.51
C GLY A 189 -34.91 4.77 11.56
N LYS A 190 -34.36 5.90 12.02
CA LYS A 190 -35.10 7.15 12.19
C LYS A 190 -34.40 8.30 11.49
N SER A 191 -35.17 9.11 10.79
CA SER A 191 -34.71 10.40 10.28
C SER A 191 -34.86 11.45 11.37
N ILE A 192 -33.72 11.94 11.87
CA ILE A 192 -33.69 12.97 12.90
C ILE A 192 -32.80 14.14 12.47
N ASN A 193 -33.10 15.32 12.99
CA ASN A 193 -32.28 16.49 12.82
C ASN A 193 -31.09 16.42 13.79
N LYS A 194 -29.87 16.54 13.27
CA LYS A 194 -28.63 16.39 14.05
C LYS A 194 -28.44 17.45 15.14
N ASN A 195 -29.11 18.60 15.04
CA ASN A 195 -28.94 19.73 15.96
C ASN A 195 -29.84 19.60 17.19
N ASP A 196 -31.10 19.19 17.03
CA ASP A 196 -32.10 19.18 18.10
C ASP A 196 -32.65 17.78 18.44
N GLN A 197 -32.23 16.76 17.69
CA GLN A 197 -32.64 15.35 17.82
C GLN A 197 -34.15 15.08 17.60
N ASN A 198 -34.88 16.04 17.04
CA ASN A 198 -36.30 15.88 16.71
C ASN A 198 -36.48 15.16 15.37
N SER A 199 -37.72 14.72 15.10
CA SER A 199 -38.08 14.16 13.80
C SER A 199 -37.88 15.17 12.67
N CYS A 200 -37.42 14.66 11.53
CA CYS A 200 -37.16 15.48 10.36
C CYS A 200 -38.40 16.18 9.80
N THR A 201 -38.22 17.43 9.39
CA THR A 201 -39.24 18.23 8.72
C THR A 201 -38.96 18.30 7.22
N THR A 202 -40.01 18.33 6.42
CA THR A 202 -39.91 18.42 4.96
C THR A 202 -39.76 19.88 4.55
N ASP A 203 -38.79 20.15 3.69
CA ASP A 203 -38.59 21.43 3.04
C ASP A 203 -39.65 21.60 1.93
N PRO A 204 -40.48 22.66 1.97
CA PRO A 204 -41.55 22.87 1.00
C PRO A 204 -41.04 23.18 -0.41
N VAL A 205 -39.77 23.57 -0.58
CA VAL A 205 -39.18 23.88 -1.89
C VAL A 205 -38.67 22.62 -2.57
N THR A 206 -37.96 21.77 -1.83
CA THR A 206 -37.31 20.57 -2.40
C THR A 206 -38.20 19.33 -2.32
N GLY A 207 -39.18 19.31 -1.41
CA GLY A 207 -39.98 18.13 -1.11
C GLY A 207 -39.21 17.02 -0.36
N LEU A 208 -37.97 17.29 0.07
CA LEU A 208 -37.13 16.40 0.86
C LEU A 208 -36.99 16.91 2.30
N TYR A 209 -36.35 16.12 3.17
CA TYR A 209 -36.03 16.61 4.52
C TYR A 209 -35.03 17.78 4.49
N THR A 210 -35.10 18.65 5.50
CA THR A 210 -34.17 19.77 5.68
C THR A 210 -32.70 19.31 5.73
N LYS A 211 -31.76 20.16 5.32
CA LYS A 211 -30.32 19.82 5.19
C LYS A 211 -29.66 19.25 6.46
N ASP A 212 -30.16 19.59 7.65
CA ASP A 212 -29.62 19.10 8.92
C ASP A 212 -30.15 17.71 9.32
N CYS A 213 -31.01 17.12 8.50
CA CYS A 213 -31.52 15.79 8.69
C CYS A 213 -30.53 14.73 8.25
N VAL A 214 -30.44 13.67 9.05
CA VAL A 214 -29.67 12.47 8.76
C VAL A 214 -30.50 11.24 9.14
N PHE A 215 -30.20 10.12 8.50
CA PHE A 215 -30.82 8.84 8.83
C PHE A 215 -29.93 8.09 9.82
N TYR A 216 -30.44 7.86 11.03
CA TYR A 216 -29.76 7.02 12.01
C TYR A 216 -30.36 5.61 11.97
N PRO A 217 -29.60 4.61 11.50
CA PRO A 217 -30.05 3.23 11.54
C PRO A 217 -30.20 2.74 12.98
N ASP A 218 -31.19 1.89 13.24
CA ASP A 218 -31.31 1.21 14.53
C ASP A 218 -30.09 0.31 14.74
N MET A 219 -29.53 0.29 15.96
CA MET A 219 -28.36 -0.55 16.28
C MET A 219 -28.64 -2.04 16.06
N HIS A 220 -29.88 -2.46 16.31
CA HIS A 220 -30.34 -3.82 16.08
C HIS A 220 -31.14 -3.89 14.78
N GLN A 221 -30.57 -4.54 13.78
CA GLN A 221 -31.20 -4.80 12.50
C GLN A 221 -31.58 -6.28 12.40
N THR A 222 -32.70 -6.56 11.75
CA THR A 222 -33.12 -7.93 11.39
C THR A 222 -32.59 -8.36 10.02
N THR A 223 -32.11 -7.40 9.23
CA THR A 223 -31.60 -7.61 7.87
C THR A 223 -30.09 -7.40 7.84
N SER A 224 -29.38 -8.30 7.18
CA SER A 224 -27.97 -8.12 6.84
C SER A 224 -27.85 -7.07 5.74
N ALA A 225 -26.87 -6.18 5.85
CA ALA A 225 -26.62 -5.14 4.85
C ALA A 225 -25.15 -5.08 4.48
N SER A 226 -24.87 -4.22 3.50
CA SER A 226 -23.56 -4.09 2.91
C SER A 226 -22.54 -3.41 3.81
N ILE A 227 -21.33 -3.95 3.84
CA ILE A 227 -20.15 -3.33 4.47
C ILE A 227 -19.86 -1.96 3.83
N MET A 228 -20.21 -1.76 2.55
CA MET A 228 -20.06 -0.47 1.86
C MET A 228 -21.14 0.56 2.21
N TYR A 229 -22.12 0.21 3.04
CA TYR A 229 -23.13 1.15 3.55
C TYR A 229 -22.80 1.64 4.96
N ASN A 230 -22.58 0.73 5.92
CA ASN A 230 -22.28 1.11 7.30
C ASN A 230 -21.59 -0.03 8.06
N GLN A 231 -20.26 -0.03 8.06
CA GLN A 231 -19.40 -0.99 8.73
C GLN A 231 -19.51 -0.97 10.27
N GLY A 232 -20.09 0.08 10.87
CA GLY A 232 -20.28 0.21 12.31
C GLY A 232 -21.42 -0.63 12.89
N LEU A 233 -22.37 -1.09 12.05
CA LEU A 233 -23.50 -1.90 12.50
C LEU A 233 -23.13 -3.38 12.65
N ASP A 234 -23.51 -3.99 13.78
CA ASP A 234 -23.22 -5.42 14.04
C ASP A 234 -23.83 -6.35 12.99
N ALA A 235 -25.03 -6.02 12.51
CA ALA A 235 -25.76 -6.79 11.51
C ALA A 235 -25.18 -6.69 10.09
N VAL A 236 -24.35 -5.68 9.81
CA VAL A 236 -23.69 -5.52 8.51
C VAL A 236 -22.55 -6.52 8.40
N LYS A 237 -22.71 -7.52 7.52
CA LYS A 237 -21.79 -8.66 7.38
C LYS A 237 -21.58 -9.11 5.93
N GLU A 238 -22.25 -8.48 4.98
CA GLU A 238 -22.32 -8.90 3.58
C GLU A 238 -21.98 -7.75 2.64
N PHE A 239 -22.01 -8.02 1.33
CA PHE A 239 -22.10 -6.99 0.30
C PHE A 239 -23.48 -7.02 -0.33
N CYS A 240 -23.98 -5.89 -0.78
CA CYS A 240 -25.25 -5.88 -1.49
C CYS A 240 -25.14 -6.60 -2.82
N THR A 241 -26.13 -7.45 -3.06
CA THR A 241 -26.29 -8.22 -4.30
C THR A 241 -27.28 -7.51 -5.21
N LYS A 242 -27.35 -7.94 -6.47
CA LYS A 242 -28.38 -7.47 -7.41
C LYS A 242 -29.82 -7.56 -6.89
N LYS A 243 -30.10 -8.47 -5.94
CA LYS A 243 -31.45 -8.65 -5.37
C LYS A 243 -31.74 -7.72 -4.20
N THR A 244 -30.72 -7.35 -3.44
CA THR A 244 -30.87 -6.56 -2.20
C THR A 244 -30.52 -5.08 -2.39
N HIS A 245 -29.77 -4.78 -3.46
CA HIS A 245 -29.29 -3.45 -3.80
C HIS A 245 -30.41 -2.50 -4.23
N ASN A 246 -30.38 -1.31 -3.66
CA ASN A 246 -31.29 -0.21 -3.93
C ASN A 246 -30.73 0.66 -5.07
N THR A 247 -31.20 0.40 -6.29
CA THR A 247 -30.73 1.06 -7.51
C THR A 247 -31.20 2.51 -7.63
N GLU A 248 -32.17 2.96 -6.83
CA GLU A 248 -32.67 4.34 -6.85
C GLU A 248 -31.85 5.29 -5.95
N ALA A 249 -31.09 4.74 -5.00
CA ALA A 249 -30.34 5.52 -4.03
C ALA A 249 -29.26 6.39 -4.72
N PRO A 250 -29.17 7.71 -4.43
CA PRO A 250 -28.19 8.59 -5.03
C PRO A 250 -26.79 8.48 -4.36
N ASN A 251 -26.25 7.27 -4.28
CA ASN A 251 -24.90 7.00 -3.77
C ASN A 251 -23.86 6.93 -4.89
N MET A 252 -22.58 6.91 -4.51
CA MET A 252 -21.49 6.90 -5.48
C MET A 252 -21.39 5.58 -6.24
N GLN A 253 -21.68 4.46 -5.56
CA GLN A 253 -21.75 3.13 -6.18
C GLN A 253 -22.71 3.12 -7.37
N ASN A 254 -23.96 3.57 -7.19
CA ASN A 254 -24.94 3.63 -8.27
C ASN A 254 -24.50 4.52 -9.41
N ARG A 255 -23.95 5.69 -9.06
CA ARG A 255 -23.52 6.70 -10.03
C ARG A 255 -22.37 6.23 -10.92
N LEU A 256 -21.39 5.49 -10.36
CA LEU A 256 -20.17 5.13 -11.06
C LEU A 256 -20.14 3.69 -11.57
N CYS A 257 -20.99 2.81 -11.04
CA CYS A 257 -21.05 1.38 -11.38
C CYS A 257 -22.33 0.96 -12.10
N ASP A 258 -22.95 1.86 -12.88
CA ASP A 258 -24.18 1.57 -13.64
C ASP A 258 -25.33 0.96 -12.80
N ASN A 259 -25.50 1.46 -11.57
CA ASN A 259 -26.46 0.95 -10.59
C ASN A 259 -26.26 -0.51 -10.15
N ARG A 260 -25.07 -1.07 -10.35
CA ARG A 260 -24.74 -2.42 -9.85
C ARG A 260 -24.43 -2.38 -8.36
N GLY A 261 -24.93 -3.38 -7.64
CA GLY A 261 -24.52 -3.62 -6.25
C GLY A 261 -23.05 -4.07 -6.18
N VAL A 262 -22.44 -3.87 -5.02
CA VAL A 262 -21.01 -4.17 -4.79
C VAL A 262 -20.66 -5.62 -5.14
N GLU A 263 -21.46 -6.61 -4.75
CA GLU A 263 -21.18 -8.02 -5.05
C GLU A 263 -21.14 -8.30 -6.56
N GLU A 264 -22.02 -7.67 -7.34
CA GLU A 264 -22.05 -7.82 -8.79
C GLU A 264 -20.77 -7.24 -9.43
N VAL A 265 -20.25 -6.12 -8.92
CA VAL A 265 -18.99 -5.55 -9.39
C VAL A 265 -17.81 -6.48 -9.09
N ILE A 266 -17.77 -7.03 -7.87
CA ILE A 266 -16.72 -7.98 -7.45
C ILE A 266 -16.69 -9.17 -8.42
N THR A 267 -17.84 -9.78 -8.69
CA THR A 267 -17.89 -11.04 -9.46
C THR A 267 -17.82 -10.85 -10.97
N SER A 268 -18.13 -9.67 -11.51
CA SER A 268 -18.24 -9.45 -12.97
C SER A 268 -17.30 -8.41 -13.57
N LEU A 269 -16.77 -7.46 -12.80
CA LEU A 269 -15.97 -6.34 -13.33
C LEU A 269 -14.59 -6.19 -12.70
N SER A 270 -14.42 -6.64 -11.45
CA SER A 270 -13.17 -6.45 -10.73
C SER A 270 -12.02 -7.29 -11.28
N VAL A 271 -10.80 -7.01 -10.79
CA VAL A 271 -9.60 -7.83 -11.06
C VAL A 271 -9.76 -9.30 -10.65
N ASP A 272 -10.68 -9.61 -9.73
CA ASP A 272 -10.99 -10.96 -9.25
C ASP A 272 -12.28 -11.55 -9.87
N ALA A 273 -12.81 -10.92 -10.93
CA ALA A 273 -13.99 -11.40 -11.64
C ALA A 273 -13.76 -12.78 -12.27
N GLY A 274 -14.78 -13.65 -12.17
CA GLY A 274 -14.75 -14.99 -12.78
C GLY A 274 -13.77 -16.00 -12.14
N VAL A 275 -13.18 -15.69 -10.98
CA VAL A 275 -12.30 -16.62 -10.27
C VAL A 275 -13.08 -17.84 -9.79
N ALA A 276 -12.57 -19.03 -10.12
CA ALA A 276 -13.14 -20.28 -9.66
C ALA A 276 -12.83 -20.50 -8.17
N VAL A 277 -13.86 -20.44 -7.34
CA VAL A 277 -13.78 -20.68 -5.90
C VAL A 277 -13.35 -22.13 -5.66
N VAL A 278 -12.24 -22.32 -4.96
CA VAL A 278 -11.79 -23.65 -4.53
C VAL A 278 -12.23 -23.93 -3.09
N PRO A 279 -12.33 -25.20 -2.67
CA PRO A 279 -12.63 -25.54 -1.28
C PRO A 279 -11.63 -24.88 -0.33
N THR A 280 -12.17 -24.17 0.68
CA THR A 280 -11.36 -23.45 1.67
C THR A 280 -10.42 -24.41 2.40
N PRO A 281 -9.12 -24.10 2.53
CA PRO A 281 -8.17 -24.95 3.24
C PRO A 281 -8.47 -25.01 4.75
N PRO A 282 -7.86 -25.97 5.49
CA PRO A 282 -8.10 -26.15 6.92
C PRO A 282 -7.71 -24.94 7.78
N SER A 283 -6.76 -24.12 7.31
CA SER A 283 -6.37 -22.86 7.96
C SER A 283 -6.61 -21.69 7.03
N ILE A 284 -7.42 -20.75 7.50
CA ILE A 284 -7.72 -19.46 6.87
C ILE A 284 -7.08 -18.29 7.63
N LEU A 285 -6.24 -18.60 8.62
CA LEU A 285 -5.54 -17.59 9.40
C LEU A 285 -4.40 -17.01 8.56
N PRO A 286 -4.32 -15.68 8.42
CA PRO A 286 -3.22 -15.04 7.71
C PRO A 286 -1.89 -15.34 8.39
N THR A 287 -0.84 -15.53 7.58
CA THR A 287 0.55 -15.54 8.05
C THR A 287 1.16 -14.16 7.90
N PHE A 288 2.03 -13.80 8.84
CA PHE A 288 2.67 -12.49 8.88
C PHE A 288 4.18 -12.63 8.83
N THR A 289 4.81 -11.81 7.99
CA THR A 289 6.26 -11.68 7.94
C THR A 289 6.62 -10.22 8.21
N VAL A 290 7.29 -9.97 9.33
CA VAL A 290 7.80 -8.62 9.65
C VAL A 290 9.21 -8.46 9.10
N VAL A 291 9.38 -7.50 8.20
CA VAL A 291 10.65 -7.17 7.57
C VAL A 291 11.09 -5.76 7.91
N GLN A 292 12.39 -5.59 8.09
CA GLN A 292 12.99 -4.28 8.23
C GLN A 292 14.02 -4.09 7.13
N ARG A 293 14.02 -2.91 6.52
CA ARG A 293 15.09 -2.53 5.60
C ARG A 293 16.38 -2.38 6.40
N ARG A 294 17.26 -3.35 6.25
CA ARG A 294 18.61 -3.28 6.83
C ARG A 294 19.43 -2.30 6.03
N GLN A 295 20.45 -1.77 6.70
CA GLN A 295 21.46 -0.89 6.11
C GLN A 295 21.97 -1.48 4.78
N ARG A 296 21.69 -0.80 3.66
CA ARG A 296 22.13 -1.25 2.34
C ARG A 296 23.64 -1.09 2.25
N VAL A 297 24.35 -2.14 1.86
CA VAL A 297 25.79 -2.11 1.65
C VAL A 297 26.07 -2.25 0.17
N VAL A 298 26.77 -1.27 -0.41
CA VAL A 298 27.12 -1.23 -1.84
C VAL A 298 28.62 -1.02 -1.97
N CYS A 299 29.26 -1.74 -2.88
CA CYS A 299 30.64 -1.47 -3.28
C CYS A 299 30.68 -1.16 -4.77
N LEU A 300 31.17 0.03 -5.13
CA LEU A 300 31.44 0.38 -6.52
C LEU A 300 32.76 -0.26 -6.93
N VAL A 301 32.74 -1.16 -7.91
CA VAL A 301 33.93 -1.80 -8.48
C VAL A 301 34.19 -1.15 -9.84
N LEU A 302 35.21 -0.29 -9.92
CA LEU A 302 35.43 0.61 -11.06
C LEU A 302 36.66 0.21 -11.88
N ASP A 303 36.49 0.08 -13.19
CA ASP A 303 37.58 -0.20 -14.13
C ASP A 303 38.45 1.05 -14.32
N VAL A 304 39.76 0.90 -14.10
CA VAL A 304 40.79 1.92 -14.33
C VAL A 304 41.90 1.40 -15.27
N SER A 305 41.63 0.36 -16.04
CA SER A 305 42.55 -0.20 -17.05
C SER A 305 42.90 0.81 -18.14
N GLY A 306 43.95 0.53 -18.91
CA GLY A 306 44.37 1.42 -20.02
C GLY A 306 43.26 1.65 -21.07
N SER A 307 42.30 0.72 -21.20
CA SER A 307 41.15 0.87 -22.09
C SER A 307 40.15 1.94 -21.66
N MET A 308 40.26 2.44 -20.41
CA MET A 308 39.43 3.49 -19.84
C MET A 308 39.99 4.90 -20.08
N ARG A 309 41.16 5.02 -20.71
CA ARG A 309 41.80 6.32 -20.98
C ARG A 309 40.88 7.28 -21.74
N GLY A 310 41.02 8.58 -21.43
CA GLY A 310 40.30 9.65 -22.12
C GLY A 310 38.84 9.79 -21.67
N GLN A 311 37.89 9.80 -22.61
CA GLN A 311 36.48 10.08 -22.30
C GLN A 311 35.84 9.02 -21.40
N ARG A 312 36.27 7.76 -21.48
CA ARG A 312 35.65 6.65 -20.76
C ARG A 312 35.78 6.78 -19.24
N ILE A 313 36.97 7.12 -18.72
CA ILE A 313 37.16 7.34 -17.29
C ILE A 313 36.39 8.58 -16.81
N GLN A 314 36.24 9.60 -17.65
CA GLN A 314 35.42 10.79 -17.33
C GLN A 314 33.94 10.42 -17.22
N THR A 315 33.41 9.64 -18.17
CA THR A 315 32.02 9.16 -18.15
C THR A 315 31.76 8.23 -16.96
N LEU A 316 32.68 7.33 -16.63
CA LEU A 316 32.60 6.50 -15.43
C LEU A 316 32.49 7.37 -14.17
N ARG A 317 33.36 8.38 -14.04
CA ARG A 317 33.36 9.30 -12.91
C ARG A 317 32.03 10.07 -12.82
N GLN A 318 31.49 10.54 -13.94
CA GLN A 318 30.20 11.23 -13.99
C GLN A 318 29.05 10.32 -13.53
N ALA A 319 28.96 9.10 -14.07
CA ALA A 319 27.93 8.13 -13.71
C ALA A 319 28.00 7.74 -12.23
N ALA A 320 29.20 7.45 -11.72
CA ALA A 320 29.41 7.15 -10.31
C ALA A 320 29.06 8.35 -9.41
N SER A 321 29.38 9.58 -9.84
CA SER A 321 29.03 10.79 -9.10
C SER A 321 27.51 10.98 -9.02
N LEU A 322 26.80 10.77 -10.13
CA LEU A 322 25.34 10.83 -10.16
C LEU A 322 24.72 9.78 -9.25
N PHE A 323 25.22 8.54 -9.30
CA PHE A 323 24.77 7.48 -8.40
C PHE A 323 24.96 7.86 -6.91
N LEU A 324 26.15 8.33 -6.55
CA LEU A 324 26.49 8.72 -5.18
C LEU A 324 25.70 9.93 -4.68
N ARG A 325 25.37 10.89 -5.56
CA ARG A 325 24.64 12.10 -5.19
C ARG A 325 23.13 11.92 -5.17
N GLN A 326 22.58 11.17 -6.13
CA GLN A 326 21.15 11.20 -6.42
C GLN A 326 20.44 9.85 -6.27
N ILE A 327 21.15 8.73 -6.38
CA ILE A 327 20.51 7.40 -6.43
C ILE A 327 20.66 6.65 -5.11
N ILE A 328 21.85 6.66 -4.50
CA ILE A 328 22.07 5.91 -3.25
C ILE A 328 21.25 6.55 -2.12
N GLU A 329 20.52 5.71 -1.39
CA GLU A 329 19.64 6.15 -0.30
C GLU A 329 20.45 6.54 0.94
N ASP A 330 19.93 7.47 1.73
CA ASP A 330 20.49 7.78 3.05
C ASP A 330 20.53 6.54 3.95
N GLN A 331 21.43 6.56 4.92
CA GLN A 331 21.80 5.45 5.80
C GLN A 331 22.45 4.25 5.11
N SER A 332 22.67 4.27 3.79
CA SER A 332 23.44 3.24 3.08
C SER A 332 24.95 3.32 3.40
N LEU A 333 25.65 2.19 3.33
CA LEU A 333 27.10 2.09 3.40
C LEU A 333 27.67 1.91 1.99
N VAL A 334 28.58 2.78 1.58
CA VAL A 334 29.20 2.72 0.25
C VAL A 334 30.72 2.58 0.36
N GLY A 335 31.26 1.58 -0.31
CA GLY A 335 32.69 1.39 -0.52
C GLY A 335 33.06 1.55 -1.99
N ILE A 336 34.34 1.75 -2.28
CA ILE A 336 34.85 1.88 -3.64
C ILE A 336 36.10 1.02 -3.77
N ALA A 337 36.09 0.13 -4.75
CA ALA A 337 37.24 -0.64 -5.19
C ALA A 337 37.51 -0.31 -6.66
N ILE A 338 38.78 -0.34 -7.05
CA ILE A 338 39.17 -0.12 -8.45
C ILE A 338 40.02 -1.27 -8.93
N PHE A 339 40.00 -1.52 -10.24
CA PHE A 339 40.77 -2.60 -10.81
C PHE A 339 41.39 -2.25 -12.16
N ASP A 340 42.55 -2.85 -12.40
CA ASP A 340 43.24 -2.92 -13.68
C ASP A 340 43.73 -4.36 -13.88
N SER A 341 45.04 -4.59 -13.95
CA SER A 341 45.64 -5.92 -13.79
C SER A 341 45.44 -6.49 -12.38
N THR A 342 45.18 -5.64 -11.38
CA THR A 342 44.95 -6.05 -9.98
C THR A 342 43.77 -5.28 -9.39
N GLY A 343 43.15 -5.82 -8.33
CA GLY A 343 42.11 -5.12 -7.57
C GLY A 343 42.72 -4.41 -6.36
N ARG A 344 42.28 -3.18 -6.08
CA ARG A 344 42.69 -2.42 -4.89
C ARG A 344 41.53 -1.62 -4.27
N PRO A 345 41.49 -1.50 -2.94
CA PRO A 345 40.48 -0.69 -2.28
C PRO A 345 40.82 0.79 -2.46
N LEU A 346 39.82 1.60 -2.83
CA LEU A 346 39.95 3.06 -2.95
C LEU A 346 39.30 3.78 -1.77
N LYS A 347 38.15 3.28 -1.31
CA LYS A 347 37.44 3.79 -0.14
C LYS A 347 36.77 2.65 0.63
N SER A 348 36.94 2.66 1.94
CA SER A 348 36.21 1.76 2.84
C SER A 348 34.73 2.14 2.91
N LEU A 349 33.91 1.25 3.48
CA LEU A 349 32.49 1.50 3.68
C LEU A 349 32.26 2.79 4.47
N THR A 350 31.64 3.75 3.81
CA THR A 350 31.32 5.08 4.34
C THR A 350 29.81 5.20 4.46
N LEU A 351 29.32 5.59 5.64
CA LEU A 351 27.90 5.80 5.88
C LEU A 351 27.44 7.10 5.19
N ILE A 352 26.39 6.98 4.38
CA ILE A 352 25.69 8.12 3.78
C ILE A 352 24.73 8.69 4.81
N ASN A 353 25.16 9.68 5.58
CA ASN A 353 24.31 10.40 6.55
C ASN A 353 24.30 11.92 6.33
N SER A 354 24.96 12.40 5.27
CA SER A 354 25.01 13.82 4.92
C SER A 354 25.46 14.03 3.47
N ASN A 355 25.18 15.21 2.92
CA ASN A 355 25.72 15.62 1.62
C ASN A 355 27.26 15.70 1.63
N SER A 356 27.88 16.05 2.76
CA SER A 356 29.34 16.07 2.87
C SER A 356 29.97 14.67 2.71
N LYS A 357 29.30 13.62 3.21
CA LYS A 357 29.75 12.23 3.00
C LYS A 357 29.59 11.77 1.56
N ARG A 358 28.55 12.24 0.86
CA ARG A 358 28.38 12.00 -0.58
C ARG A 358 29.53 12.63 -1.37
N GLU A 359 29.85 13.89 -1.10
CA GLU A 359 30.97 14.58 -1.77
C GLU A 359 32.32 13.94 -1.44
N GLU A 360 32.55 13.49 -0.19
CA GLU A 360 33.76 12.75 0.18
C GLU A 360 33.98 11.50 -0.69
N LEU A 361 32.90 10.76 -1.00
CA LEU A 361 32.96 9.61 -1.90
C LEU A 361 33.20 10.02 -3.36
N VAL A 362 32.54 11.09 -3.82
CA VAL A 362 32.73 11.62 -5.19
C VAL A 362 34.17 12.08 -5.41
N ASP A 363 34.76 12.75 -4.43
CA ASP A 363 36.14 13.23 -4.49
C ASP A 363 37.15 12.10 -4.54
N SER A 364 36.82 10.96 -3.90
CA SER A 364 37.65 9.77 -3.93
C SER A 364 37.61 9.01 -5.26
N LEU A 365 36.67 9.28 -6.17
CA LEU A 365 36.57 8.59 -7.46
C LEU A 365 37.86 8.74 -8.30
N PRO A 366 38.24 7.73 -9.10
CA PRO A 366 39.45 7.79 -9.92
C PRO A 366 39.40 8.97 -10.91
N LYS A 367 40.51 9.69 -11.03
CA LYS A 367 40.67 10.84 -11.95
C LYS A 367 41.33 10.43 -13.28
N THR A 368 42.14 9.37 -13.24
CA THR A 368 42.93 8.89 -14.38
C THR A 368 42.87 7.37 -14.43
N ASP A 369 43.14 6.81 -15.60
CA ASP A 369 43.46 5.39 -15.73
C ASP A 369 44.83 5.06 -15.12
N SER A 370 45.06 3.79 -14.83
CA SER A 370 46.33 3.23 -14.33
C SER A 370 47.20 2.66 -15.44
N GLY A 371 46.73 2.58 -16.68
CA GLY A 371 47.43 1.98 -17.82
C GLY A 371 47.61 0.44 -17.78
N GLY A 372 47.05 -0.25 -16.78
CA GLY A 372 47.13 -1.71 -16.66
C GLY A 372 46.16 -2.49 -17.55
N GLY A 373 46.20 -3.82 -17.46
CA GLY A 373 45.24 -4.73 -18.10
C GLY A 373 43.85 -4.66 -17.45
N THR A 374 42.96 -5.60 -17.80
CA THR A 374 41.58 -5.62 -17.31
C THR A 374 41.26 -6.97 -16.66
N GLN A 375 41.24 -7.02 -15.33
CA GLN A 375 40.91 -8.22 -14.54
C GLN A 375 39.75 -7.96 -13.57
N ILE A 376 38.52 -8.07 -14.08
CA ILE A 376 37.29 -7.87 -13.28
C ILE A 376 37.20 -8.82 -12.08
N CYS A 377 37.72 -10.04 -12.19
CA CYS A 377 37.73 -11.01 -11.09
C CYS A 377 38.49 -10.48 -9.87
N GLU A 378 39.62 -9.79 -10.08
CA GLU A 378 40.38 -9.17 -8.98
C GLU A 378 39.62 -7.97 -8.39
N GLY A 379 38.94 -7.19 -9.23
CA GLY A 379 38.03 -6.12 -8.78
C GLY A 379 36.88 -6.63 -7.91
N LEU A 380 36.22 -7.72 -8.33
CA LEU A 380 35.11 -8.33 -7.58
C LEU A 380 35.57 -8.94 -6.25
N LYS A 381 36.72 -9.63 -6.24
CA LYS A 381 37.34 -10.14 -4.99
C LYS A 381 37.60 -8.99 -4.02
N GLU A 382 38.15 -7.88 -4.51
CA GLU A 382 38.45 -6.73 -3.66
C GLU A 382 37.18 -6.03 -3.17
N GLY A 383 36.17 -5.87 -4.05
CA GLY A 383 34.87 -5.34 -3.65
C GLY A 383 34.20 -6.18 -2.56
N LEU A 384 34.24 -7.51 -2.67
CA LEU A 384 33.74 -8.41 -1.63
C LEU A 384 34.50 -8.27 -0.31
N LYS A 385 35.83 -8.10 -0.34
CA LYS A 385 36.60 -7.80 0.88
C LYS A 385 36.16 -6.49 1.53
N VAL A 386 36.00 -5.42 0.74
CA VAL A 386 35.54 -4.12 1.25
C VAL A 386 34.18 -4.24 1.94
N VAL A 387 33.26 -5.05 1.39
CA VAL A 387 31.95 -5.32 2.00
C VAL A 387 32.09 -6.16 3.29
N ASN A 388 32.83 -7.27 3.22
CA ASN A 388 32.93 -8.26 4.30
C ASN A 388 33.69 -7.77 5.54
N PHE A 389 34.64 -6.83 5.40
CA PHE A 389 35.36 -6.24 6.54
C PHE A 389 34.45 -5.54 7.57
N SER A 390 33.18 -5.26 7.23
CA SER A 390 32.20 -4.69 8.17
C SER A 390 31.36 -5.72 8.93
N GLU A 391 31.18 -6.94 8.41
CA GLU A 391 30.42 -7.98 9.12
C GLU A 391 31.21 -8.51 10.33
N GLN A 392 32.54 -8.57 10.22
CA GLN A 392 33.42 -9.01 11.31
C GLN A 392 33.62 -7.98 12.45
N ARG A 393 33.20 -6.72 12.27
CA ARG A 393 33.29 -5.66 13.30
C ARG A 393 31.98 -5.42 14.06
N LYS A 394 30.94 -6.22 13.80
CA LYS A 394 29.63 -6.14 14.45
C LYS A 394 29.28 -7.40 15.27
N VAL A 395 30.27 -8.25 15.57
CA VAL A 395 30.17 -9.31 16.60
C VAL A 395 30.58 -8.72 17.94
#